data_AF-A0A450U1V6-F1
#
_entry.id   AF-A0A450U1V6-F1
#
_cell.length_a   1.000
_cell.length_b   1.000
_cell.length_c   1.000
_cell.angle_alpha   90.00
_cell.angle_beta   90.00
_cell.angle_gamma   90.00
#
_symmetry.space_group_name_H-M   'P 1'
#
loop_
_entity.id
_entity.type
_entity.pdbx_description
1 polymer ?
#
loop_
_entity_poly.entity_id
_entity_poly.type
_entity_poly.pdbx_seq_one_letter_code
_entity_poly.pdbx_strand_id
1 'polypeptide(L)'
;MQLFRSLSTTEEIEGGNDKLRPKGNNYVIGFIAIISMAILAIWWCVSICCGSPPLSEPRLVVKTEIAEASIYIDGEKVQSPSIVRTLGEHTIRVENQGYKPFEARIVLAVGEQRTVHVFYPDETRQPAKLVVHANIPESTVRIDGKEAGVAGPDGHPYIRSAGKHIVRVEKQEYEPFQADITLIANEQETIHAELIPKPAQLVVQANVADAMVSIDEKEVGPPNSARPHTLSVGKHIVQIQSPDRKTLETPITLAAGERHTLHAMLSSASDCPAPPDCPVRMPLPPRHPGCTKKQEAAPRKNRTTLVPDKKPTGRTNSPFQLSVVFEIPDQTFRDLLKDGSKGPLMRIIPKGEFRMGSPENEPGRASAETPQHRVHISKRFALGVTEVTFEDYDRFAGVTNRRLPADLGWGRGKRPVINITWQDANSYADWLSDQSGQQYRLPTEAEWEYAARAGNSSRYLWGDEENPCAYANGYDKSGHGSHNYPWSHLSCDDKWENTAPVMGRRLANKFGLFDMSGNVWEWTKDCWHADYRGAPTDGGAWGKDNHGNCFRRVIRGGSWHDGARHLRSANRLWSLEDKSTNDIGFRVARNIDP
;
A
#
# COMPACT_ATOMS: atom_id res chain seq x y z
N MET A 1 -17.02 -5.27 -76.55
CA MET A 1 -16.61 -4.73 -77.87
C MET A 1 -17.08 -3.28 -77.97
N GLN A 2 -16.44 -2.44 -78.77
CA GLN A 2 -16.77 -1.01 -78.88
C GLN A 2 -18.11 -0.76 -79.61
N LEU A 3 -18.73 0.39 -79.28
CA LEU A 3 -19.53 1.30 -80.13
C LEU A 3 -20.54 0.72 -81.13
N PHE A 4 -21.82 1.14 -81.03
CA PHE A 4 -22.52 1.84 -82.13
C PHE A 4 -23.74 2.64 -81.62
N ARG A 5 -24.25 3.55 -82.45
CA ARG A 5 -25.33 4.53 -82.15
C ARG A 5 -26.46 4.40 -83.19
N SER A 6 -27.70 4.72 -82.79
CA SER A 6 -28.90 5.04 -83.62
C SER A 6 -29.42 3.93 -84.54
N LEU A 7 -30.73 3.70 -84.69
CA LEU A 7 -31.72 4.63 -85.26
C LEU A 7 -33.17 4.33 -84.81
N SER A 8 -34.09 5.21 -85.20
CA SER A 8 -35.53 5.17 -84.93
C SER A 8 -36.33 4.22 -85.83
N THR A 9 -37.46 3.72 -85.32
CA THR A 9 -38.66 3.49 -86.14
C THR A 9 -39.94 3.62 -85.31
N THR A 10 -40.98 4.14 -85.95
CA THR A 10 -42.35 4.34 -85.45
C THR A 10 -43.25 3.16 -85.82
N GLU A 11 -44.28 2.88 -85.01
CA GLU A 11 -45.54 2.35 -85.53
C GLU A 11 -46.71 2.73 -84.60
N GLU A 12 -47.82 3.14 -85.22
CA GLU A 12 -49.10 3.43 -84.57
C GLU A 12 -49.95 2.16 -84.46
N ILE A 13 -51.05 2.20 -83.68
CA ILE A 13 -52.39 1.73 -84.09
C ILE A 13 -53.42 2.10 -82.99
N GLU A 14 -54.52 2.72 -83.44
CA GLU A 14 -55.94 2.67 -83.01
C GLU A 14 -56.30 2.09 -81.61
N GLY A 15 -57.29 2.58 -80.86
CA GLY A 15 -58.44 3.44 -81.20
C GLY A 15 -59.72 2.84 -80.61
N GLY A 16 -60.53 3.59 -79.84
CA GLY A 16 -61.83 3.10 -79.35
C GLY A 16 -62.34 3.73 -78.04
N ASN A 17 -63.48 4.41 -78.11
CA ASN A 17 -64.30 4.79 -76.94
C ASN A 17 -65.04 3.55 -76.40
N ASP A 18 -65.23 3.41 -75.08
CA ASP A 18 -66.46 3.91 -74.42
C ASP A 18 -66.39 3.89 -72.87
N LYS A 19 -67.38 4.54 -72.24
CA LYS A 19 -67.47 4.85 -70.79
C LYS A 19 -67.91 3.65 -69.94
N LEU A 20 -67.38 3.53 -68.72
CA LEU A 20 -68.14 3.09 -67.52
C LEU A 20 -67.40 3.32 -66.19
N ARG A 21 -67.98 4.23 -65.36
CA ARG A 21 -67.98 4.45 -63.88
C ARG A 21 -66.86 3.89 -62.93
N PRO A 22 -66.61 4.57 -61.79
CA PRO A 22 -65.34 4.47 -61.06
C PRO A 22 -65.23 3.26 -60.11
N LYS A 23 -64.00 2.74 -60.01
CA LYS A 23 -63.53 1.97 -58.85
C LYS A 23 -62.17 2.51 -58.40
N GLY A 24 -62.07 2.90 -57.13
CA GLY A 24 -60.81 3.28 -56.50
C GLY A 24 -59.93 2.06 -56.16
N ASN A 25 -58.85 2.31 -55.41
CA ASN A 25 -57.94 1.34 -54.79
C ASN A 25 -56.80 0.67 -55.59
N ASN A 26 -56.44 1.13 -56.80
CA ASN A 26 -55.18 0.68 -57.45
C ASN A 26 -53.98 1.65 -57.35
N TYR A 27 -54.19 2.94 -57.03
CA TYR A 27 -53.08 3.90 -56.95
C TYR A 27 -52.22 3.79 -55.69
N VAL A 28 -52.77 3.27 -54.57
CA VAL A 28 -52.03 3.19 -53.29
C VAL A 28 -51.03 2.03 -53.28
N ILE A 29 -51.38 0.89 -53.88
CA ILE A 29 -50.52 -0.31 -53.88
C ILE A 29 -49.29 -0.11 -54.78
N GLY A 30 -49.46 0.52 -55.95
CA GLY A 30 -48.34 0.87 -56.82
C GLY A 30 -47.36 1.87 -56.19
N PHE A 31 -47.88 2.88 -55.47
CA PHE A 31 -47.03 3.83 -54.75
C PHE A 31 -46.23 3.19 -53.61
N ILE A 32 -46.86 2.29 -52.84
CA ILE A 32 -46.17 1.53 -51.78
C ILE A 32 -45.09 0.62 -52.37
N ALA A 33 -45.36 -0.10 -53.46
CA ALA A 33 -44.36 -0.96 -54.10
C ALA A 33 -43.15 -0.17 -54.63
N ILE A 34 -43.38 1.01 -55.24
CA ILE A 34 -42.30 1.89 -55.73
C ILE A 34 -41.52 2.49 -54.56
N ILE A 35 -42.19 2.90 -53.47
CA ILE A 35 -41.51 3.39 -52.26
C ILE A 35 -40.72 2.27 -51.57
N SER A 36 -41.23 1.04 -51.50
CA SER A 36 -40.48 -0.10 -50.94
C SER A 36 -39.26 -0.48 -51.79
N MET A 37 -39.36 -0.46 -53.12
CA MET A 37 -38.19 -0.66 -53.99
C MET A 37 -37.20 0.50 -53.90
N ALA A 38 -37.67 1.75 -53.78
CA ALA A 38 -36.82 2.90 -53.57
C ALA A 38 -36.12 2.86 -52.20
N ILE A 39 -36.81 2.45 -51.13
CA ILE A 39 -36.21 2.27 -49.79
C ILE A 39 -35.21 1.12 -49.81
N LEU A 40 -35.49 -0.01 -50.48
CA LEU A 40 -34.51 -1.10 -50.63
C LEU A 40 -33.30 -0.67 -51.48
N ALA A 41 -33.51 0.08 -52.56
CA ALA A 41 -32.42 0.62 -53.37
C ALA A 41 -31.61 1.70 -52.63
N ILE A 42 -32.25 2.53 -51.80
CA ILE A 42 -31.58 3.49 -50.91
C ILE A 42 -30.85 2.76 -49.79
N TRP A 43 -31.40 1.70 -49.20
CA TRP A 43 -30.71 0.90 -48.17
C TRP A 43 -29.52 0.14 -48.75
N TRP A 44 -29.64 -0.39 -49.97
CA TRP A 44 -28.54 -1.05 -50.70
C TRP A 44 -27.47 -0.03 -51.15
N CYS A 45 -27.87 1.13 -51.68
CA CYS A 45 -26.93 2.23 -51.96
C CYS A 45 -26.29 2.81 -50.70
N VAL A 46 -26.99 2.88 -49.56
CA VAL A 46 -26.39 3.31 -48.29
C VAL A 46 -25.43 2.24 -47.78
N SER A 47 -25.74 0.94 -47.88
CA SER A 47 -24.80 -0.13 -47.53
C SER A 47 -23.60 -0.28 -48.48
N ILE A 48 -23.69 0.23 -49.72
CA ILE A 48 -22.61 0.18 -50.72
C ILE A 48 -21.79 1.50 -50.76
N CYS A 49 -22.42 2.65 -50.52
CA CYS A 49 -21.77 3.97 -50.57
C CYS A 49 -21.36 4.49 -49.18
N CYS A 50 -22.06 4.16 -48.10
CA CYS A 50 -21.47 4.18 -46.76
C CYS A 50 -20.85 2.80 -46.54
N GLY A 51 -19.59 2.66 -46.96
CA GLY A 51 -18.80 1.51 -46.55
C GLY A 51 -18.88 1.37 -45.03
N SER A 52 -19.18 0.16 -44.55
CA SER A 52 -19.26 -0.16 -43.12
C SER A 52 -18.08 0.50 -42.40
N PRO A 53 -18.29 1.24 -41.29
CA PRO A 53 -17.19 1.88 -40.58
C PRO A 53 -16.13 0.81 -40.33
N PRO A 54 -14.86 1.03 -40.73
CA PRO A 54 -13.86 -0.01 -40.72
C PRO A 54 -13.80 -0.60 -39.32
N LEU A 55 -14.09 -1.92 -39.23
CA LEU A 55 -14.07 -2.65 -37.97
C LEU A 55 -12.76 -2.29 -37.28
N SER A 56 -12.84 -1.65 -36.11
CA SER A 56 -11.65 -1.14 -35.46
C SER A 56 -10.66 -2.30 -35.29
N GLU A 57 -9.40 -2.07 -35.67
CA GLU A 57 -8.39 -3.10 -35.45
C GLU A 57 -8.33 -3.41 -33.95
N PRO A 58 -8.33 -4.69 -33.57
CA PRO A 58 -8.12 -5.06 -32.18
C PRO A 58 -6.74 -4.54 -31.75
N ARG A 59 -6.60 -4.13 -30.50
CA ARG A 59 -5.35 -3.53 -30.01
C ARG A 59 -5.05 -3.95 -28.59
N LEU A 60 -4.18 -4.92 -28.42
CA LEU A 60 -3.60 -5.27 -27.13
C LEU A 60 -2.27 -4.53 -26.98
N VAL A 61 -2.15 -3.70 -25.95
CA VAL A 61 -0.91 -3.01 -25.58
C VAL A 61 -0.36 -3.63 -24.31
N VAL A 62 0.86 -4.16 -24.35
CA VAL A 62 1.53 -4.72 -23.17
C VAL A 62 2.62 -3.76 -22.70
N LYS A 63 2.58 -3.38 -21.44
CA LYS A 63 3.54 -2.46 -20.81
C LYS A 63 4.00 -3.00 -19.46
N THR A 64 5.19 -2.61 -19.04
CA THR A 64 5.69 -2.79 -17.67
C THR A 64 6.55 -1.59 -17.28
N GLU A 65 6.59 -1.29 -15.98
CA GLU A 65 7.39 -0.20 -15.40
C GLU A 65 8.84 -0.62 -15.13
N ILE A 66 9.14 -1.92 -15.17
CA ILE A 66 10.49 -2.45 -14.99
C ILE A 66 11.26 -2.40 -16.32
N ALA A 67 12.24 -1.51 -16.42
CA ALA A 67 13.04 -1.31 -17.63
C ALA A 67 13.81 -2.57 -18.10
N GLU A 68 14.18 -3.46 -17.18
CA GLU A 68 14.95 -4.68 -17.47
C GLU A 68 14.09 -5.95 -17.68
N ALA A 69 12.77 -5.84 -17.53
CA ALA A 69 11.87 -6.98 -17.66
C ALA A 69 11.78 -7.47 -19.11
N SER A 70 11.89 -8.79 -19.29
CA SER A 70 11.72 -9.44 -20.59
C SER A 70 10.24 -9.76 -20.81
N ILE A 71 9.63 -9.10 -21.81
CA ILE A 71 8.25 -9.37 -22.24
C ILE A 71 8.27 -10.40 -23.36
N TYR A 72 7.34 -11.35 -23.32
CA TYR A 72 7.06 -12.34 -24.34
C TYR A 72 5.57 -12.27 -24.67
N ILE A 73 5.23 -12.37 -25.97
CA ILE A 73 3.86 -12.50 -26.46
C ILE A 73 3.84 -13.66 -27.44
N ASP A 74 2.97 -14.65 -27.20
CA ASP A 74 2.87 -15.86 -28.02
C ASP A 74 4.21 -16.61 -28.20
N GLY A 75 5.07 -16.50 -27.17
CA GLY A 75 6.43 -17.06 -27.14
C GLY A 75 7.52 -16.16 -27.73
N GLU A 76 7.16 -15.16 -28.54
CA GLU A 76 8.08 -14.19 -29.15
C GLU A 76 8.51 -13.12 -28.14
N LYS A 77 9.82 -12.83 -28.05
CA LYS A 77 10.33 -11.79 -27.14
C LYS A 77 10.15 -10.39 -27.74
N VAL A 78 9.58 -9.47 -26.97
CA VAL A 78 9.17 -8.14 -27.43
C VAL A 78 9.57 -7.02 -26.45
N GLN A 79 9.49 -5.75 -26.88
CA GLN A 79 9.90 -4.57 -26.10
C GLN A 79 8.71 -3.82 -25.46
N SER A 80 8.90 -3.25 -24.28
CA SER A 80 7.89 -2.36 -23.66
C SER A 80 7.92 -0.96 -24.31
N PRO A 81 6.79 -0.37 -24.74
CA PRO A 81 5.45 -0.94 -24.86
C PRO A 81 5.27 -1.74 -26.16
N SER A 82 4.72 -2.95 -26.07
CA SER A 82 4.38 -3.78 -27.23
C SER A 82 2.94 -3.57 -27.69
N ILE A 83 2.67 -3.73 -28.99
CA ILE A 83 1.33 -3.62 -29.57
C ILE A 83 1.04 -4.83 -30.46
N VAL A 84 -0.02 -5.56 -30.13
CA VAL A 84 -0.58 -6.69 -30.89
C VAL A 84 -1.86 -6.23 -31.57
N ARG A 85 -2.05 -6.61 -32.83
CA ARG A 85 -3.21 -6.24 -33.68
C ARG A 85 -3.96 -7.42 -34.29
N THR A 86 -3.65 -8.63 -33.83
CA THR A 86 -4.28 -9.87 -34.26
C THR A 86 -5.52 -10.17 -33.40
N LEU A 87 -6.41 -11.02 -33.93
CA LEU A 87 -7.61 -11.50 -33.22
C LEU A 87 -7.32 -12.87 -32.61
N GLY A 88 -7.97 -13.17 -31.48
CA GLY A 88 -7.91 -14.49 -30.85
C GLY A 88 -7.26 -14.48 -29.46
N GLU A 89 -6.81 -15.65 -29.01
CA GLU A 89 -6.11 -15.82 -27.73
C GLU A 89 -4.63 -15.47 -27.90
N HIS A 90 -4.15 -14.53 -27.07
CA HIS A 90 -2.76 -14.16 -26.92
C HIS A 90 -2.26 -14.54 -25.54
N THR A 91 -1.13 -15.22 -25.49
CA THR A 91 -0.39 -15.47 -24.26
C THR A 91 0.60 -14.33 -24.03
N ILE A 92 0.64 -13.79 -22.81
CA ILE A 92 1.64 -12.81 -22.38
C ILE A 92 2.44 -13.46 -21.27
N ARG A 93 3.76 -13.41 -21.36
CA ARG A 93 4.66 -13.76 -20.26
C ARG A 93 5.62 -12.61 -20.02
N VAL A 94 5.80 -12.19 -18.78
CA VAL A 94 6.82 -11.20 -18.42
C VAL A 94 7.72 -11.82 -17.36
N GLU A 95 9.02 -11.59 -17.50
CA GLU A 95 10.04 -12.13 -16.60
C GLU A 95 10.95 -11.01 -16.12
N ASN A 96 11.31 -11.04 -14.84
CA ASN A 96 12.36 -10.18 -14.29
C ASN A 96 13.13 -10.92 -13.18
N GLN A 97 14.43 -10.65 -13.06
CA GLN A 97 15.25 -11.26 -12.01
C GLN A 97 14.72 -10.86 -10.63
N GLY A 98 14.54 -11.84 -9.73
CA GLY A 98 14.00 -11.61 -8.39
C GLY A 98 12.48 -11.77 -8.26
N TYR A 99 11.73 -11.84 -9.35
CA TYR A 99 10.26 -11.90 -9.36
C TYR A 99 9.77 -13.25 -9.90
N LYS A 100 8.53 -13.64 -9.57
CA LYS A 100 7.88 -14.76 -10.28
C LYS A 100 7.51 -14.32 -11.69
N PRO A 101 7.68 -15.15 -12.73
CA PRO A 101 7.14 -14.84 -14.06
C PRO A 101 5.65 -14.53 -13.98
N PHE A 102 5.27 -13.40 -14.56
CA PHE A 102 3.90 -13.05 -14.83
C PHE A 102 3.46 -13.82 -16.07
N GLU A 103 2.28 -14.45 -16.04
CA GLU A 103 1.68 -15.12 -17.21
C GLU A 103 0.18 -14.80 -17.30
N ALA A 104 -0.25 -14.36 -18.47
CA ALA A 104 -1.63 -13.97 -18.77
C ALA A 104 -2.11 -14.61 -20.07
N ARG A 105 -3.44 -14.80 -20.18
CA ARG A 105 -4.12 -15.18 -21.43
C ARG A 105 -5.18 -14.14 -21.74
N ILE A 106 -5.07 -13.50 -22.89
CA ILE A 106 -5.96 -12.43 -23.34
C ILE A 106 -6.63 -12.85 -24.64
N VAL A 107 -7.93 -13.11 -24.60
CA VAL A 107 -8.75 -13.21 -25.82
C VAL A 107 -9.12 -11.80 -26.25
N LEU A 108 -8.79 -11.44 -27.49
CA LEU A 108 -8.97 -10.12 -28.07
C LEU A 108 -9.99 -10.16 -29.23
N ALA A 109 -11.13 -9.50 -29.04
CA ALA A 109 -12.24 -9.48 -30.00
C ALA A 109 -12.13 -8.33 -31.02
N VAL A 110 -12.94 -8.39 -32.08
CA VAL A 110 -13.01 -7.35 -33.13
C VAL A 110 -13.35 -6.00 -32.50
N GLY A 111 -12.54 -4.97 -32.80
CA GLY A 111 -12.70 -3.63 -32.24
C GLY A 111 -12.24 -3.45 -30.80
N GLU A 112 -11.81 -4.51 -30.12
CA GLU A 112 -11.45 -4.46 -28.71
C GLU A 112 -10.05 -3.87 -28.49
N GLN A 113 -9.95 -2.86 -27.61
CA GLN A 113 -8.66 -2.34 -27.15
C GLN A 113 -8.46 -2.73 -25.69
N ARG A 114 -7.34 -3.40 -25.41
CA ARG A 114 -6.89 -3.74 -24.05
C ARG A 114 -5.49 -3.19 -23.81
N THR A 115 -5.23 -2.74 -22.59
CA THR A 115 -3.86 -2.49 -22.13
C THR A 115 -3.60 -3.39 -20.93
N VAL A 116 -2.61 -4.26 -21.03
CA VAL A 116 -2.10 -5.06 -19.91
C VAL A 116 -0.89 -4.32 -19.35
N HIS A 117 -1.01 -3.87 -18.10
CA HIS A 117 0.07 -3.20 -17.39
C HIS A 117 0.61 -4.13 -16.31
N VAL A 118 1.81 -4.65 -16.55
CA VAL A 118 2.47 -5.60 -15.65
C VAL A 118 3.25 -4.85 -14.59
N PHE A 119 2.63 -4.73 -13.43
CA PHE A 119 3.25 -4.24 -12.20
C PHE A 119 3.72 -5.41 -11.35
N TYR A 120 4.90 -5.30 -10.74
CA TYR A 120 5.41 -6.27 -9.78
C TYR A 120 5.48 -5.63 -8.39
N PRO A 121 4.50 -5.89 -7.51
CA PRO A 121 4.59 -5.48 -6.12
C PRO A 121 5.81 -6.10 -5.43
N ASP A 122 6.39 -5.43 -4.44
CA ASP A 122 7.47 -6.00 -3.61
C ASP A 122 7.09 -7.33 -2.96
N GLU A 123 5.80 -7.53 -2.72
CA GLU A 123 5.18 -8.76 -2.20
C GLU A 123 5.24 -9.95 -3.19
N THR A 124 5.56 -9.72 -4.47
CA THR A 124 5.80 -10.74 -5.50
C THR A 124 7.28 -11.09 -5.69
N ARG A 125 8.19 -10.39 -5.01
CA ARG A 125 9.61 -10.75 -4.97
C ARG A 125 9.75 -12.12 -4.33
N GLN A 126 10.47 -13.01 -5.00
CA GLN A 126 10.70 -14.35 -4.49
C GLN A 126 11.53 -14.29 -3.20
N PRO A 127 11.33 -15.22 -2.25
CA PRO A 127 12.05 -15.22 -1.00
C PRO A 127 13.54 -15.52 -1.23
N ALA A 128 14.38 -14.84 -0.46
CA ALA A 128 15.81 -15.06 -0.36
C ALA A 128 16.17 -15.33 1.10
N LYS A 129 17.31 -15.99 1.34
CA LYS A 129 17.85 -16.22 2.68
C LYS A 129 18.94 -15.19 2.97
N LEU A 130 18.90 -14.60 4.14
CA LEU A 130 20.00 -13.81 4.70
C LEU A 130 20.48 -14.48 5.97
N VAL A 131 21.78 -14.75 6.07
CA VAL A 131 22.44 -15.17 7.30
C VAL A 131 23.28 -14.00 7.81
N VAL A 132 23.17 -13.68 9.11
CA VAL A 132 23.96 -12.61 9.75
C VAL A 132 24.75 -13.21 10.90
N HIS A 133 26.07 -13.28 10.71
CA HIS A 133 27.02 -13.56 11.79
C HIS A 133 27.50 -12.24 12.38
N ALA A 134 27.75 -12.21 13.69
CA ALA A 134 28.39 -11.09 14.36
C ALA A 134 29.55 -11.59 15.23
N ASN A 135 30.59 -10.77 15.36
CA ASN A 135 31.69 -11.01 16.30
C ASN A 135 31.23 -10.96 17.78
N ILE A 136 30.13 -10.27 18.07
CA ILE A 136 29.51 -10.15 19.39
C ILE A 136 28.22 -11.01 19.45
N PRO A 137 28.13 -12.01 20.35
CA PRO A 137 26.92 -12.80 20.54
C PRO A 137 25.73 -11.97 21.02
N GLU A 138 24.52 -12.42 20.65
CA GLU A 138 23.26 -11.79 21.05
C GLU A 138 23.18 -10.30 20.67
N SER A 139 23.83 -9.89 19.59
CA SER A 139 23.63 -8.56 19.00
C SER A 139 22.31 -8.51 18.24
N THR A 140 21.54 -7.45 18.43
CA THR A 140 20.24 -7.27 17.77
C THR A 140 20.44 -7.01 16.29
N VAL A 141 19.78 -7.80 15.44
CA VAL A 141 19.75 -7.60 13.99
C VAL A 141 18.47 -6.85 13.63
N ARG A 142 18.62 -5.71 12.96
CA ARG A 142 17.56 -4.98 12.29
C ARG A 142 17.70 -5.14 10.78
N ILE A 143 16.57 -5.32 10.10
CA ILE A 143 16.49 -5.36 8.64
C ILE A 143 15.43 -4.33 8.24
N ASP A 144 15.80 -3.37 7.41
CA ASP A 144 14.97 -2.23 6.97
C ASP A 144 14.36 -1.47 8.17
N GLY A 145 15.19 -1.22 9.19
CA GLY A 145 14.82 -0.55 10.45
C GLY A 145 14.03 -1.40 11.45
N LYS A 146 13.42 -2.51 11.02
CA LYS A 146 12.63 -3.41 11.87
C LYS A 146 13.53 -4.44 12.55
N GLU A 147 13.28 -4.69 13.83
CA GLU A 147 13.96 -5.74 14.58
C GLU A 147 13.61 -7.12 14.02
N ALA A 148 14.62 -7.90 13.66
CA ALA A 148 14.50 -9.19 12.98
C ALA A 148 14.83 -10.38 13.90
N GLY A 149 15.66 -10.17 14.92
CA GLY A 149 16.12 -11.18 15.86
C GLY A 149 17.52 -10.86 16.39
N VAL A 150 18.29 -11.89 16.76
CA VAL A 150 19.68 -11.76 17.21
C VAL A 150 20.65 -12.45 16.25
N ALA A 151 21.83 -11.86 16.07
CA ALA A 151 22.94 -12.48 15.36
C ALA A 151 23.43 -13.70 16.17
N GLY A 152 23.51 -14.85 15.51
CA GLY A 152 23.84 -16.12 16.14
C GLY A 152 25.08 -16.78 15.51
N PRO A 153 25.89 -17.52 16.28
CA PRO A 153 27.01 -18.28 15.73
C PRO A 153 26.54 -19.32 14.70
N ASP A 154 25.37 -19.93 14.92
CA ASP A 154 24.77 -20.94 14.04
C ASP A 154 23.97 -20.35 12.85
N GLY A 155 24.01 -19.02 12.66
CA GLY A 155 23.54 -18.38 11.43
C GLY A 155 22.08 -18.64 11.05
N HIS A 156 21.11 -18.40 11.95
CA HIS A 156 19.68 -18.56 11.64
C HIS A 156 19.28 -17.74 10.39
N PRO A 157 18.74 -18.37 9.33
CA PRO A 157 18.44 -17.69 8.09
C PRO A 157 17.17 -16.84 8.18
N TYR A 158 17.31 -15.53 8.04
CA TYR A 158 16.20 -14.60 7.87
C TYR A 158 15.65 -14.71 6.45
N ILE A 159 14.39 -15.15 6.31
CA ILE A 159 13.69 -15.12 5.03
C ILE A 159 13.23 -13.70 4.74
N ARG A 160 13.67 -13.13 3.62
CA ARG A 160 13.30 -11.78 3.16
C ARG A 160 12.96 -11.82 1.67
N SER A 161 12.36 -10.75 1.16
CA SER A 161 12.23 -10.55 -0.29
C SER A 161 13.60 -10.51 -0.97
N ALA A 162 13.67 -10.85 -2.25
CA ALA A 162 14.81 -10.46 -3.07
C ALA A 162 14.91 -8.91 -3.20
N GLY A 163 16.05 -8.42 -3.69
CA GLY A 163 16.32 -7.00 -3.90
C GLY A 163 17.08 -6.34 -2.75
N LYS A 164 17.10 -5.00 -2.74
CA LYS A 164 17.91 -4.21 -1.81
C LYS A 164 17.34 -4.21 -0.39
N HIS A 165 18.20 -4.38 0.60
CA HIS A 165 17.90 -4.35 2.03
C HIS A 165 19.00 -3.62 2.80
N ILE A 166 18.63 -2.97 3.91
CA ILE A 166 19.59 -2.39 4.86
C ILE A 166 19.64 -3.27 6.10
N VAL A 167 20.79 -3.87 6.36
CA VAL A 167 21.04 -4.71 7.55
C VAL A 167 21.86 -3.91 8.53
N ARG A 168 21.38 -3.85 9.78
CA ARG A 168 22.02 -3.11 10.86
C ARG A 168 22.10 -3.99 12.10
N VAL A 169 23.28 -4.09 12.71
CA VAL A 169 23.55 -4.98 13.84
C VAL A 169 24.03 -4.15 15.03
N GLU A 170 23.34 -4.26 16.15
CA GLU A 170 23.46 -3.34 17.29
C GLU A 170 23.70 -4.09 18.61
N LYS A 171 24.54 -3.51 19.48
CA LYS A 171 24.69 -3.89 20.90
C LYS A 171 24.96 -2.61 21.67
N GLN A 172 24.43 -2.46 22.88
CA GLN A 172 24.42 -1.19 23.62
C GLN A 172 25.86 -0.65 23.84
N GLU A 173 26.78 -1.53 24.15
CA GLU A 173 28.19 -1.28 24.48
C GLU A 173 29.11 -1.09 23.26
N TYR A 174 28.56 -1.22 22.04
CA TYR A 174 29.34 -1.25 20.79
C TYR A 174 28.80 -0.24 19.78
N GLU A 175 29.66 0.21 18.87
CA GLU A 175 29.22 0.96 17.69
C GLU A 175 28.45 0.04 16.72
N PRO A 176 27.35 0.53 16.14
CA PRO A 176 26.46 -0.29 15.32
C PRO A 176 27.07 -0.54 13.93
N PHE A 177 27.08 -1.80 13.52
CA PHE A 177 27.43 -2.18 12.15
C PHE A 177 26.23 -1.94 11.23
N GLN A 178 26.47 -1.48 10.00
CA GLN A 178 25.43 -1.34 8.98
C GLN A 178 25.98 -1.67 7.59
N ALA A 179 25.21 -2.41 6.80
CA ALA A 179 25.52 -2.77 5.41
C ALA A 179 24.27 -2.70 4.53
N ASP A 180 24.44 -2.13 3.34
CA ASP A 180 23.45 -2.17 2.27
C ASP A 180 23.75 -3.40 1.39
N ILE A 181 22.78 -4.30 1.26
CA ILE A 181 22.92 -5.57 0.53
C ILE A 181 21.85 -5.74 -0.53
N THR A 182 22.09 -6.64 -1.49
CA THR A 182 21.09 -7.06 -2.48
C THR A 182 20.89 -8.57 -2.40
N LEU A 183 19.72 -9.00 -1.96
CA LEU A 183 19.36 -10.42 -1.85
C LEU A 183 18.90 -10.97 -3.21
N ILE A 184 19.41 -12.14 -3.59
CA ILE A 184 19.02 -12.83 -4.83
C ILE A 184 17.96 -13.90 -4.52
N ALA A 185 16.94 -13.99 -5.37
CA ALA A 185 15.82 -14.91 -5.20
C ALA A 185 16.24 -16.38 -5.08
N ASN A 186 15.75 -17.05 -4.04
CA ASN A 186 16.05 -18.43 -3.64
C ASN A 186 17.52 -18.72 -3.27
N GLU A 187 18.40 -17.72 -3.31
CA GLU A 187 19.80 -17.84 -2.89
C GLU A 187 19.97 -17.52 -1.39
N GLN A 188 21.19 -17.69 -0.89
CA GLN A 188 21.57 -17.32 0.47
C GLN A 188 22.75 -16.35 0.46
N GLU A 189 22.50 -15.14 0.97
CA GLU A 189 23.53 -14.16 1.26
C GLU A 189 23.99 -14.30 2.71
N THR A 190 25.29 -14.07 2.97
CA THR A 190 25.87 -14.18 4.33
C THR A 190 26.70 -12.95 4.67
N ILE A 191 26.29 -12.23 5.71
CA ILE A 191 27.00 -11.04 6.21
C ILE A 191 27.78 -11.40 7.48
N HIS A 192 29.01 -10.89 7.57
CA HIS A 192 29.81 -10.89 8.78
C HIS A 192 29.88 -9.46 9.34
N ALA A 193 29.19 -9.21 10.45
CA ALA A 193 29.15 -7.92 11.13
C ALA A 193 30.24 -7.84 12.20
N GLU A 194 31.17 -6.89 12.05
CA GLU A 194 32.17 -6.59 13.06
C GLU A 194 31.75 -5.34 13.84
N LEU A 195 31.27 -5.55 15.06
CA LEU A 195 30.92 -4.48 15.99
C LEU A 195 32.17 -4.02 16.74
N ILE A 196 32.40 -2.71 16.76
CA ILE A 196 33.58 -2.08 17.38
C ILE A 196 33.20 -1.66 18.82
N PRO A 197 33.99 -2.01 19.86
CA PRO A 197 33.69 -1.61 21.23
C PRO A 197 33.65 -0.09 21.40
N LYS A 198 32.65 0.43 22.13
CA LYS A 198 32.67 1.84 22.55
C LYS A 198 33.77 2.06 23.59
N PRO A 199 34.45 3.22 23.57
CA PRO A 199 35.46 3.54 24.57
C PRO A 199 34.82 3.66 25.96
N ALA A 200 35.55 3.21 26.97
CA ALA A 200 35.16 3.31 28.36
C ALA A 200 35.36 4.75 28.89
N GLN A 201 34.72 5.04 30.03
CA GLN A 201 34.74 6.33 30.71
C GLN A 201 35.19 6.13 32.15
N LEU A 202 36.40 6.59 32.51
CA LEU A 202 36.93 6.50 33.87
C LEU A 202 36.74 7.82 34.62
N VAL A 203 36.13 7.76 35.81
CA VAL A 203 36.15 8.84 36.80
C VAL A 203 37.09 8.43 37.93
N VAL A 204 38.13 9.21 38.19
CA VAL A 204 39.00 9.01 39.36
C VAL A 204 38.58 9.97 40.46
N GLN A 205 38.15 9.43 41.60
CA GLN A 205 37.84 10.20 42.80
C GLN A 205 38.88 9.92 43.88
N ALA A 206 39.40 10.95 44.53
CA ALA A 206 40.40 10.80 45.58
C ALA A 206 40.05 11.65 46.82
N ASN A 207 40.47 11.16 47.98
CA ASN A 207 40.36 11.87 49.27
C ASN A 207 41.28 13.09 49.41
N VAL A 208 42.16 13.33 48.43
CA VAL A 208 43.13 14.42 48.36
C VAL A 208 42.98 15.18 47.03
N ALA A 209 43.02 16.50 47.08
CA ALA A 209 42.76 17.38 45.92
C ALA A 209 44.03 17.90 45.23
N ASP A 210 45.16 17.83 45.93
CA ASP A 210 46.52 18.15 45.48
C ASP A 210 47.18 17.01 44.70
N ALA A 211 46.54 15.85 44.62
CA ALA A 211 47.07 14.70 43.89
C ALA A 211 47.01 14.90 42.36
N MET A 212 47.92 14.24 41.67
CA MET A 212 47.96 14.12 40.21
C MET A 212 47.60 12.68 39.81
N VAL A 213 46.78 12.54 38.77
CA VAL A 213 46.40 11.25 38.18
C VAL A 213 47.18 11.05 36.88
N SER A 214 47.78 9.86 36.75
CA SER A 214 48.35 9.36 35.50
C SER A 214 47.67 8.05 35.10
N ILE A 215 47.42 7.86 33.81
CA ILE A 215 46.82 6.64 33.24
C ILE A 215 47.78 6.14 32.17
N ASP A 216 48.25 4.90 32.31
CA ASP A 216 49.28 4.28 31.47
C ASP A 216 50.49 5.20 31.29
N GLU A 217 51.09 5.60 32.42
CA GLU A 217 52.26 6.51 32.51
C GLU A 217 52.02 7.96 32.02
N LYS A 218 50.85 8.26 31.43
CA LYS A 218 50.51 9.61 30.95
C LYS A 218 49.71 10.40 32.00
N GLU A 219 50.21 11.57 32.37
CA GLU A 219 49.51 12.52 33.22
C GLU A 219 48.20 13.01 32.56
N VAL A 220 47.09 12.96 33.31
CA VAL A 220 45.75 13.36 32.83
C VAL A 220 45.08 14.46 33.66
N GLY A 221 45.73 14.91 34.74
CA GLY A 221 45.27 16.02 35.59
C GLY A 221 44.82 15.59 36.99
N PRO A 222 44.19 16.50 37.76
CA PRO A 222 43.80 16.23 39.14
C PRO A 222 42.59 15.28 39.25
N PRO A 223 42.45 14.55 40.39
CA PRO A 223 41.29 13.72 40.66
C PRO A 223 40.04 14.57 40.91
N ASN A 224 38.89 13.91 41.00
CA ASN A 224 37.57 14.53 41.19
C ASN A 224 37.14 15.45 40.04
N SER A 225 37.75 15.33 38.85
CA SER A 225 37.32 16.00 37.62
C SER A 225 35.86 15.71 37.29
N ALA A 226 35.12 16.76 36.92
CA ALA A 226 33.73 16.64 36.47
C ALA A 226 33.60 15.95 35.09
N ARG A 227 34.67 15.90 34.30
CA ARG A 227 34.72 15.19 33.01
C ARG A 227 35.45 13.86 33.18
N PRO A 228 34.82 12.71 32.85
CA PRO A 228 35.51 11.42 32.82
C PRO A 228 36.59 11.38 31.73
N HIS A 229 37.54 10.47 31.89
CA HIS A 229 38.58 10.18 30.90
C HIS A 229 38.09 9.07 29.95
N THR A 230 38.07 9.37 28.65
CA THR A 230 37.78 8.39 27.60
C THR A 230 38.99 7.47 27.41
N LEU A 231 38.80 6.16 27.55
CA LEU A 231 39.86 5.15 27.44
C LEU A 231 39.45 4.01 26.50
N SER A 232 40.44 3.25 26.02
CA SER A 232 40.19 1.99 25.33
C SER A 232 39.56 0.94 26.26
N VAL A 233 39.03 -0.13 25.66
CA VAL A 233 38.61 -1.33 26.39
C VAL A 233 39.84 -2.17 26.71
N GLY A 234 39.94 -2.69 27.94
CA GLY A 234 41.06 -3.52 28.36
C GLY A 234 41.68 -3.09 29.69
N LYS A 235 42.94 -3.50 29.90
CA LYS A 235 43.69 -3.22 31.14
C LYS A 235 44.37 -1.86 31.06
N HIS A 236 44.22 -1.09 32.12
CA HIS A 236 44.85 0.22 32.29
C HIS A 236 45.49 0.30 33.68
N ILE A 237 46.60 1.01 33.82
CA ILE A 237 47.24 1.27 35.12
C ILE A 237 46.96 2.72 35.50
N VAL A 238 46.27 2.93 36.62
CA VAL A 238 46.00 4.26 37.18
C VAL A 238 46.96 4.51 38.35
N GLN A 239 47.82 5.51 38.21
CA GLN A 239 48.69 5.99 39.28
C GLN A 239 48.14 7.32 39.83
N ILE A 240 48.17 7.46 41.15
CA ILE A 240 47.71 8.66 41.85
C ILE A 240 48.79 9.05 42.85
N GLN A 241 49.37 10.24 42.65
CA GLN A 241 50.54 10.74 43.36
C GLN A 241 50.20 12.06 44.06
N SER A 242 50.60 12.24 45.32
CA SER A 242 50.50 13.52 46.05
C SER A 242 51.82 13.73 46.82
N PRO A 243 52.33 14.97 46.97
CA PRO A 243 53.67 15.22 47.50
C PRO A 243 53.99 14.57 48.86
N ASP A 244 52.99 14.50 49.75
CA ASP A 244 53.15 14.04 51.14
C ASP A 244 52.51 12.65 51.41
N ARG A 245 52.18 11.91 50.35
CA ARG A 245 51.42 10.65 50.41
C ARG A 245 52.15 9.51 49.71
N LYS A 246 51.84 8.26 50.08
CA LYS A 246 52.27 7.09 49.31
C LYS A 246 51.51 7.06 47.98
N THR A 247 52.24 6.95 46.86
CA THR A 247 51.66 6.72 45.53
C THR A 247 50.75 5.50 45.56
N LEU A 248 49.52 5.65 45.07
CA LEU A 248 48.62 4.53 44.84
C LEU A 248 48.68 4.16 43.36
N GLU A 249 49.06 2.91 43.07
CA GLU A 249 48.95 2.33 41.73
C GLU A 249 47.84 1.28 41.74
N THR A 250 46.87 1.41 40.85
CA THR A 250 45.71 0.50 40.74
C THR A 250 45.54 0.02 39.31
N PRO A 251 45.75 -1.27 39.02
CA PRO A 251 45.37 -1.84 37.74
C PRO A 251 43.84 -1.96 37.68
N ILE A 252 43.25 -1.40 36.64
CA ILE A 252 41.82 -1.52 36.33
C ILE A 252 41.64 -2.32 35.04
N THR A 253 40.46 -2.90 34.84
CA THR A 253 40.05 -3.50 33.56
C THR A 253 38.71 -2.92 33.19
N LEU A 254 38.65 -2.21 32.06
CA LEU A 254 37.46 -1.51 31.59
C LEU A 254 36.77 -2.30 30.48
N ALA A 255 35.45 -2.46 30.60
CA ALA A 255 34.60 -3.07 29.60
C ALA A 255 34.11 -2.05 28.54
N ALA A 256 33.58 -2.55 27.43
CA ALA A 256 33.04 -1.74 26.35
C ALA A 256 31.91 -0.82 26.84
N GLY A 257 32.00 0.47 26.55
CA GLY A 257 31.04 1.49 26.98
C GLY A 257 30.88 1.66 28.50
N GLU A 258 31.72 1.03 29.34
CA GLU A 258 31.62 1.10 30.79
C GLU A 258 31.89 2.53 31.30
N ARG A 259 31.12 2.97 32.31
CA ARG A 259 31.49 4.14 33.13
C ARG A 259 31.98 3.70 34.50
N HIS A 260 33.29 3.58 34.65
CA HIS A 260 33.95 3.15 35.87
C HIS A 260 34.23 4.34 36.81
N THR A 261 34.07 4.15 38.12
CA THR A 261 34.51 5.13 39.13
C THR A 261 35.52 4.50 40.07
N LEU A 262 36.78 4.90 39.95
CA LEU A 262 37.84 4.49 40.86
C LEU A 262 37.83 5.42 42.08
N HIS A 263 37.53 4.87 43.26
CA HIS A 263 37.64 5.58 44.53
C HIS A 263 39.00 5.29 45.18
N ALA A 264 39.85 6.30 45.24
CA ALA A 264 41.20 6.23 45.77
C ALA A 264 41.31 6.86 47.17
N MET A 265 41.94 6.13 48.08
CA MET A 265 42.22 6.58 49.44
C MET A 265 43.73 6.58 49.66
N LEU A 266 44.36 7.74 49.56
CA LEU A 266 45.81 7.89 49.80
C LEU A 266 46.08 8.01 51.30
N SER A 267 46.96 7.15 51.81
CA SER A 267 47.42 7.14 53.19
C SER A 267 48.61 8.07 53.41
N SER A 268 48.76 8.56 54.64
CA SER A 268 49.90 9.34 55.11
C SER A 268 51.20 8.57 54.91
N ALA A 269 52.27 9.23 54.46
CA ALA A 269 53.58 8.59 54.32
C ALA A 269 54.13 8.07 55.67
N SER A 270 53.69 8.64 56.80
CA SER A 270 54.06 8.26 58.16
C SER A 270 53.49 6.92 58.66
N ASP A 271 52.48 6.35 58.00
CA ASP A 271 51.84 5.13 58.48
C ASP A 271 52.43 3.87 57.82
N CYS A 272 53.42 3.28 58.52
CA CYS A 272 53.94 1.93 58.30
C CYS A 272 53.86 1.14 59.62
N PRO A 273 53.06 0.06 59.73
CA PRO A 273 53.32 -0.96 60.73
C PRO A 273 54.52 -1.81 60.26
N ALA A 274 55.57 -1.85 61.07
CA ALA A 274 56.79 -2.62 60.77
C ALA A 274 56.59 -4.15 60.94
N PRO A 275 57.22 -4.98 60.10
CA PRO A 275 57.35 -6.43 60.31
C PRO A 275 58.81 -6.82 60.64
N PRO A 276 59.10 -8.08 61.03
CA PRO A 276 58.53 -8.78 62.18
C PRO A 276 59.64 -9.43 63.04
N ASP A 277 59.75 -9.07 64.32
CA ASP A 277 60.68 -9.77 65.22
C ASP A 277 60.09 -11.08 65.75
N CYS A 278 60.85 -12.16 65.59
CA CYS A 278 60.50 -13.50 66.04
C CYS A 278 61.63 -14.08 66.89
N PRO A 279 61.35 -14.53 68.12
CA PRO A 279 62.12 -15.61 68.71
C PRO A 279 61.25 -16.82 69.12
N VAL A 280 61.88 -17.98 69.01
CA VAL A 280 61.33 -19.35 69.04
C VAL A 280 60.91 -19.83 70.44
N ARG A 281 59.75 -20.52 70.56
CA ARG A 281 59.65 -21.81 71.29
C ARG A 281 58.37 -22.64 71.03
N MET A 282 58.59 -23.93 70.76
CA MET A 282 57.62 -25.06 70.81
C MET A 282 57.23 -25.40 72.27
N PRO A 283 56.11 -26.11 72.61
CA PRO A 283 55.71 -27.42 72.02
C PRO A 283 54.19 -27.74 71.87
N LEU A 284 53.92 -28.97 71.38
CA LEU A 284 52.60 -29.60 71.11
C LEU A 284 51.96 -30.23 72.40
N PRO A 285 50.87 -31.04 72.33
CA PRO A 285 49.47 -30.63 72.54
C PRO A 285 48.78 -31.40 73.71
N PRO A 286 47.46 -31.22 73.96
CA PRO A 286 46.58 -32.40 73.85
C PRO A 286 45.08 -32.19 73.49
N ARG A 287 44.57 -33.16 72.69
CA ARG A 287 43.30 -33.95 72.82
C ARG A 287 41.90 -33.31 72.99
N HIS A 288 40.96 -33.88 72.19
CA HIS A 288 39.48 -34.01 72.27
C HIS A 288 38.87 -34.33 73.66
N PRO A 289 37.51 -34.39 73.88
CA PRO A 289 36.34 -34.46 72.95
C PRO A 289 35.19 -33.45 73.27
N GLY A 290 33.98 -33.42 72.67
CA GLY A 290 33.25 -34.19 71.64
C GLY A 290 31.75 -33.79 71.57
N CYS A 291 30.89 -34.62 70.93
CA CYS A 291 29.40 -34.55 70.80
C CYS A 291 28.79 -33.71 69.64
N THR A 292 27.72 -34.13 68.91
CA THR A 292 27.20 -35.49 68.56
C THR A 292 26.26 -35.45 67.32
N LYS A 293 26.00 -36.62 66.71
CA LYS A 293 25.23 -36.88 65.46
C LYS A 293 23.70 -36.62 65.48
N LYS A 294 23.13 -36.45 64.27
CA LYS A 294 21.92 -37.12 63.69
C LYS A 294 21.84 -36.70 62.19
N GLN A 295 21.67 -37.51 61.11
CA GLN A 295 20.81 -38.69 60.80
C GLN A 295 19.33 -38.44 61.10
N GLU A 296 18.30 -38.71 60.28
CA GLU A 296 18.12 -39.25 58.90
C GLU A 296 16.63 -39.02 58.49
N ALA A 297 16.05 -39.29 57.30
CA ALA A 297 16.43 -39.90 56.01
C ALA A 297 15.49 -39.40 54.87
N ALA A 298 15.64 -39.91 53.63
CA ALA A 298 14.61 -39.86 52.55
C ALA A 298 13.64 -41.07 52.63
N PRO A 299 12.54 -41.15 51.83
CA PRO A 299 12.67 -42.01 50.63
C PRO A 299 11.73 -41.75 49.41
N ARG A 300 12.25 -42.14 48.22
CA ARG A 300 11.61 -42.88 47.08
C ARG A 300 10.39 -42.27 46.36
N LYS A 301 10.47 -41.95 45.06
CA LYS A 301 10.53 -42.82 43.84
C LYS A 301 9.21 -43.52 43.49
N ASN A 302 8.78 -43.39 42.22
CA ASN A 302 8.62 -44.56 41.34
C ASN A 302 8.58 -44.23 39.83
N ARG A 303 8.93 -45.24 39.01
CA ARG A 303 9.10 -45.21 37.53
C ARG A 303 8.91 -46.63 36.99
N THR A 304 7.99 -46.86 36.04
CA THR A 304 7.89 -48.04 35.14
C THR A 304 6.76 -47.77 34.10
N THR A 305 6.96 -47.75 32.76
CA THR A 305 7.05 -48.86 31.74
C THR A 305 5.76 -49.68 31.56
N LEU A 306 5.28 -50.14 30.38
CA LEU A 306 5.68 -50.09 28.94
C LEU A 306 4.51 -50.68 28.05
N VAL A 307 4.35 -50.27 26.76
CA VAL A 307 3.95 -51.13 25.57
C VAL A 307 2.48 -51.69 25.47
N PRO A 308 1.85 -51.92 24.28
CA PRO A 308 1.95 -51.28 22.94
C PRO A 308 0.60 -51.03 22.17
N ASP A 309 0.73 -50.41 20.98
CA ASP A 309 -0.05 -50.54 19.71
C ASP A 309 -1.59 -50.44 19.62
N LYS A 310 -2.07 -49.47 18.82
CA LYS A 310 -3.14 -49.64 17.80
C LYS A 310 -3.25 -48.43 16.85
N LYS A 311 -3.22 -48.69 15.54
CA LYS A 311 -3.64 -47.73 14.48
C LYS A 311 -5.11 -47.33 14.65
N PRO A 312 -5.50 -46.14 14.16
CA PRO A 312 -6.25 -46.14 12.90
C PRO A 312 -5.64 -45.25 11.80
N THR A 313 -6.05 -45.55 10.58
CA THR A 313 -5.56 -44.97 9.32
C THR A 313 -6.25 -43.66 8.94
N GLY A 314 -5.48 -42.74 8.36
CA GLY A 314 -5.90 -41.95 7.20
C GLY A 314 -6.89 -40.80 7.43
N ARG A 315 -6.35 -39.59 7.55
CA ARG A 315 -6.77 -38.43 6.76
C ARG A 315 -5.59 -37.46 6.61
N THR A 316 -5.38 -36.98 5.40
CA THR A 316 -4.31 -36.06 5.02
C THR A 316 -4.57 -34.67 5.60
N ASN A 317 -3.82 -34.30 6.64
CA ASN A 317 -3.78 -32.90 7.08
C ASN A 317 -2.93 -32.09 6.07
N SER A 318 -3.64 -31.47 5.13
CA SER A 318 -3.08 -30.45 4.24
C SER A 318 -2.59 -29.26 5.07
N PRO A 319 -1.29 -28.89 5.02
CA PRO A 319 -0.83 -27.65 5.60
C PRO A 319 -1.14 -26.49 4.65
N PHE A 320 -2.06 -25.63 5.08
CA PHE A 320 -2.24 -24.23 4.67
C PHE A 320 -1.70 -23.83 3.29
N GLN A 321 -2.59 -23.91 2.30
CA GLN A 321 -2.40 -23.39 0.96
C GLN A 321 -2.26 -21.85 0.99
N LEU A 322 -1.03 -21.34 1.11
CA LEU A 322 -0.74 -19.91 0.93
C LEU A 322 -0.91 -19.56 -0.56
N SER A 323 -1.92 -18.76 -0.86
CA SER A 323 -2.21 -18.29 -2.21
C SER A 323 -1.05 -17.49 -2.78
N VAL A 324 -0.36 -18.07 -3.76
CA VAL A 324 0.48 -17.30 -4.69
C VAL A 324 -0.42 -16.33 -5.43
N VAL A 325 -0.01 -15.06 -5.54
CA VAL A 325 -0.61 -14.13 -6.51
C VAL A 325 -0.16 -14.59 -7.91
N PHE A 326 -0.92 -15.52 -8.46
CA PHE A 326 -1.21 -15.50 -9.89
C PHE A 326 -1.80 -14.13 -10.23
N GLU A 327 -1.72 -13.70 -11.49
CA GLU A 327 -2.82 -12.86 -11.97
C GLU A 327 -4.12 -13.62 -11.68
N ILE A 328 -5.07 -12.96 -11.02
CA ILE A 328 -6.46 -13.35 -11.17
C ILE A 328 -7.09 -12.35 -12.13
N PRO A 329 -7.14 -12.66 -13.45
CA PRO A 329 -8.15 -12.06 -14.30
C PRO A 329 -9.52 -12.56 -13.81
N ASP A 330 -10.05 -11.90 -12.77
CA ASP A 330 -11.42 -12.00 -12.23
C ASP A 330 -11.68 -10.99 -11.08
N GLN A 331 -10.66 -10.30 -10.54
CA GLN A 331 -10.89 -9.31 -9.47
C GLN A 331 -11.44 -7.96 -9.94
N THR A 332 -11.42 -7.68 -11.25
CA THR A 332 -12.18 -6.56 -11.83
C THR A 332 -13.28 -7.08 -12.74
N PHE A 333 -14.46 -6.47 -12.64
CA PHE A 333 -15.63 -6.87 -13.41
C PHE A 333 -16.50 -5.66 -13.78
N ARG A 334 -17.43 -5.87 -14.71
CA ARG A 334 -18.54 -4.96 -14.98
C ARG A 334 -19.80 -5.82 -15.05
N ASP A 335 -20.79 -5.53 -14.22
CA ASP A 335 -22.09 -6.19 -14.35
C ASP A 335 -22.77 -5.77 -15.65
N LEU A 336 -23.55 -6.70 -16.24
CA LEU A 336 -24.44 -6.36 -17.33
C LEU A 336 -25.72 -5.71 -16.79
N LEU A 337 -26.19 -4.70 -17.49
CA LEU A 337 -27.46 -4.02 -17.24
C LEU A 337 -28.58 -4.66 -18.07
N LYS A 338 -29.85 -4.39 -17.76
CA LYS A 338 -31.03 -4.93 -18.45
C LYS A 338 -31.06 -4.68 -19.97
N ASP A 339 -30.39 -3.64 -20.44
CA ASP A 339 -30.25 -3.29 -21.87
C ASP A 339 -29.06 -3.98 -22.57
N GLY A 340 -28.33 -4.85 -21.85
CA GLY A 340 -27.10 -5.50 -22.33
C GLY A 340 -25.85 -4.62 -22.29
N SER A 341 -25.97 -3.35 -21.87
CA SER A 341 -24.81 -2.49 -21.65
C SER A 341 -24.05 -2.90 -20.39
N LYS A 342 -22.81 -2.42 -20.25
CA LYS A 342 -21.97 -2.66 -19.07
C LYS A 342 -22.13 -1.52 -18.06
N GLY A 343 -22.21 -1.87 -16.78
CA GLY A 343 -22.11 -0.93 -15.65
C GLY A 343 -20.67 -0.46 -15.39
N PRO A 344 -20.44 0.29 -14.28
CA PRO A 344 -19.12 0.77 -13.86
C PRO A 344 -18.09 -0.35 -13.69
N LEU A 345 -16.79 -0.01 -13.81
CA LEU A 345 -15.71 -0.97 -13.54
C LEU A 345 -15.55 -1.10 -12.03
N MET A 346 -15.77 -2.31 -11.53
CA MET A 346 -15.69 -2.64 -10.12
C MET A 346 -14.41 -3.43 -9.84
N ARG A 347 -13.86 -3.27 -8.64
CA ARG A 347 -12.72 -4.03 -8.10
C ARG A 347 -13.15 -4.72 -6.82
N ILE A 348 -12.94 -6.03 -6.72
CA ILE A 348 -13.15 -6.77 -5.46
C ILE A 348 -12.08 -6.34 -4.45
N ILE A 349 -12.53 -5.84 -3.31
CA ILE A 349 -11.72 -5.42 -2.17
C ILE A 349 -11.74 -6.57 -1.14
N PRO A 350 -10.57 -7.08 -0.71
CA PRO A 350 -10.49 -8.21 0.20
C PRO A 350 -11.00 -7.84 1.61
N LYS A 351 -11.45 -8.85 2.37
CA LYS A 351 -11.64 -8.69 3.82
C LYS A 351 -10.30 -8.42 4.51
N GLY A 352 -10.32 -7.72 5.64
CA GLY A 352 -9.11 -7.41 6.39
C GLY A 352 -9.35 -6.48 7.56
N GLU A 353 -8.30 -5.81 8.02
CA GLU A 353 -8.38 -4.81 9.09
C GLU A 353 -7.40 -3.68 8.85
N PHE A 354 -7.68 -2.50 9.43
CA PHE A 354 -6.81 -1.34 9.37
C PHE A 354 -7.00 -0.41 10.56
N ARG A 355 -6.14 0.61 10.64
CA ARG A 355 -6.29 1.74 11.57
C ARG A 355 -6.94 2.91 10.82
N MET A 356 -8.14 3.26 11.23
CA MET A 356 -8.95 4.35 10.67
C MET A 356 -8.69 5.66 11.42
N GLY A 357 -8.52 6.76 10.69
CA GLY A 357 -8.17 8.07 11.24
C GLY A 357 -6.66 8.34 11.34
N SER A 358 -6.32 9.57 11.70
CA SER A 358 -4.93 10.08 11.74
C SER A 358 -4.26 9.84 13.10
N PRO A 359 -2.97 9.47 13.17
CA PRO A 359 -2.20 9.45 14.41
C PRO A 359 -1.97 10.87 14.93
N GLU A 360 -1.68 11.00 16.23
CA GLU A 360 -1.64 12.30 16.93
C GLU A 360 -0.61 13.30 16.36
N ASN A 361 0.48 12.78 15.80
CA ASN A 361 1.57 13.56 15.24
C ASN A 361 1.45 13.82 13.72
N GLU A 362 0.40 13.35 13.03
CA GLU A 362 0.23 13.58 11.59
C GLU A 362 -0.03 15.07 11.30
N PRO A 363 0.87 15.81 10.63
CA PRO A 363 0.67 17.23 10.43
C PRO A 363 -0.47 17.49 9.43
N GLY A 364 -1.34 18.45 9.75
CA GLY A 364 -2.53 18.78 8.96
C GLY A 364 -3.83 18.13 9.44
N ARG A 365 -3.77 17.14 10.34
CA ARG A 365 -4.93 16.47 10.95
C ARG A 365 -5.97 17.44 11.53
N ALA A 366 -7.24 17.06 11.43
CA ALA A 366 -8.35 17.68 12.16
C ALA A 366 -8.77 16.83 13.37
N SER A 367 -9.43 17.45 14.36
CA SER A 367 -10.01 16.74 15.52
C SER A 367 -11.02 15.67 15.12
N ALA A 368 -11.73 15.87 14.00
CA ALA A 368 -12.73 14.92 13.51
C ALA A 368 -12.16 13.56 13.09
N GLU A 369 -10.86 13.49 12.81
CA GLU A 369 -10.16 12.27 12.36
C GLU A 369 -9.66 11.39 13.52
N THR A 370 -10.14 11.65 14.74
CA THR A 370 -9.60 11.11 15.99
C THR A 370 -10.72 10.55 16.87
N PRO A 371 -10.46 9.62 17.81
CA PRO A 371 -9.22 8.87 17.97
C PRO A 371 -9.00 7.91 16.80
N GLN A 372 -7.73 7.60 16.52
CA GLN A 372 -7.42 6.53 15.59
C GLN A 372 -7.83 5.19 16.22
N HIS A 373 -8.62 4.40 15.49
CA HIS A 373 -9.21 3.15 16.00
C HIS A 373 -9.04 2.01 14.99
N ARG A 374 -9.24 0.77 15.43
CA ARG A 374 -9.15 -0.43 14.59
C ARG A 374 -10.52 -0.74 14.00
N VAL A 375 -10.56 -0.98 12.69
CA VAL A 375 -11.77 -1.43 11.99
C VAL A 375 -11.47 -2.73 11.26
N HIS A 376 -12.40 -3.68 11.35
CA HIS A 376 -12.33 -5.01 10.76
C HIS A 376 -13.37 -5.16 9.65
N ILE A 377 -12.93 -5.09 8.39
CA ILE A 377 -13.75 -5.34 7.21
C ILE A 377 -13.97 -6.85 7.09
N SER A 378 -15.07 -7.32 7.69
CA SER A 378 -15.35 -8.77 7.87
C SER A 378 -15.67 -9.51 6.56
N LYS A 379 -16.22 -8.82 5.56
CA LYS A 379 -16.62 -9.37 4.26
C LYS A 379 -15.85 -8.69 3.13
N ARG A 380 -15.59 -9.44 2.06
CA ARG A 380 -15.20 -8.83 0.78
C ARG A 380 -16.38 -8.01 0.24
N PHE A 381 -16.07 -6.89 -0.39
CA PHE A 381 -17.02 -6.08 -1.14
C PHE A 381 -16.37 -5.72 -2.48
N ALA A 382 -17.08 -5.03 -3.37
CA ALA A 382 -16.45 -4.41 -4.53
C ALA A 382 -16.64 -2.90 -4.50
N LEU A 383 -15.66 -2.16 -5.00
CA LEU A 383 -15.68 -0.70 -5.10
C LEU A 383 -15.42 -0.27 -6.53
N GLY A 384 -16.01 0.84 -6.96
CA GLY A 384 -15.72 1.45 -8.25
C GLY A 384 -14.23 1.76 -8.37
N VAL A 385 -13.61 1.31 -9.45
CA VAL A 385 -12.19 1.60 -9.78
C VAL A 385 -11.95 3.11 -9.88
N THR A 386 -12.99 3.86 -10.22
CA THR A 386 -13.03 5.32 -10.37
C THR A 386 -14.24 5.91 -9.65
N GLU A 387 -14.31 7.23 -9.59
CA GLU A 387 -15.59 7.92 -9.42
C GLU A 387 -16.57 7.56 -10.56
N VAL A 388 -17.87 7.75 -10.33
CA VAL A 388 -18.90 7.64 -11.37
C VAL A 388 -18.73 8.80 -12.36
N THR A 389 -18.66 8.48 -13.65
CA THR A 389 -18.41 9.50 -14.68
C THR A 389 -19.71 10.20 -15.13
N PHE A 390 -19.59 11.35 -15.77
CA PHE A 390 -20.72 11.98 -16.46
C PHE A 390 -21.35 11.04 -17.49
N GLU A 391 -20.57 10.24 -18.22
CA GLU A 391 -21.11 9.25 -19.18
C GLU A 391 -21.97 8.17 -18.52
N ASP A 392 -21.56 7.70 -17.33
CA ASP A 392 -22.32 6.72 -16.56
C ASP A 392 -23.60 7.36 -15.98
N TYR A 393 -23.50 8.58 -15.44
CA TYR A 393 -24.62 9.30 -14.83
C TYR A 393 -25.64 9.82 -15.86
N ASP A 394 -25.20 10.25 -17.04
CA ASP A 394 -26.08 10.73 -18.11
C ASP A 394 -26.97 9.61 -18.64
N ARG A 395 -26.50 8.35 -18.63
CA ARG A 395 -27.33 7.16 -18.92
C ARG A 395 -28.44 6.98 -17.89
N PHE A 396 -28.09 7.05 -16.60
CA PHE A 396 -29.06 7.01 -15.50
C PHE A 396 -30.10 8.13 -15.63
N ALA A 397 -29.65 9.37 -15.80
CA ALA A 397 -30.52 10.54 -15.89
C ALA A 397 -31.44 10.48 -17.12
N GLY A 398 -30.93 10.03 -18.28
CA GLY A 398 -31.75 9.83 -19.49
C GLY A 398 -32.84 8.77 -19.31
N VAL A 399 -32.50 7.60 -18.76
CA VAL A 399 -33.46 6.50 -18.53
C VAL A 399 -34.50 6.85 -17.45
N THR A 400 -34.12 7.65 -16.45
CA THR A 400 -35.01 8.09 -15.36
C THR A 400 -35.68 9.45 -15.59
N ASN A 401 -35.48 10.06 -16.77
CA ASN A 401 -35.97 11.40 -17.13
C ASN A 401 -35.62 12.50 -16.11
N ARG A 402 -34.43 12.42 -15.51
CA ARG A 402 -33.88 13.44 -14.60
C ARG A 402 -33.15 14.52 -15.39
N ARG A 403 -33.08 15.72 -14.82
CA ARG A 403 -32.24 16.81 -15.35
C ARG A 403 -30.77 16.41 -15.28
N LEU A 404 -30.03 16.62 -16.38
CA LEU A 404 -28.58 16.45 -16.41
C LEU A 404 -27.89 17.48 -15.49
N PRO A 405 -26.95 17.06 -14.63
CA PRO A 405 -26.18 17.98 -13.81
C PRO A 405 -25.21 18.80 -14.68
N ALA A 406 -24.95 20.04 -14.27
CA ALA A 406 -24.08 20.95 -15.01
C ALA A 406 -22.60 20.52 -14.91
N ASP A 407 -21.89 20.54 -16.04
CA ASP A 407 -20.44 20.29 -16.13
C ASP A 407 -19.61 21.58 -16.10
N LEU A 408 -20.28 22.73 -15.91
CA LEU A 408 -19.69 24.08 -15.89
C LEU A 408 -18.90 24.45 -17.16
N GLY A 409 -19.11 23.74 -18.27
CA GLY A 409 -18.31 23.91 -19.49
C GLY A 409 -16.91 23.27 -19.43
N TRP A 410 -16.57 22.55 -18.36
CA TRP A 410 -15.30 21.81 -18.24
C TRP A 410 -15.30 20.52 -19.08
N GLY A 411 -16.47 20.08 -19.55
CA GLY A 411 -16.68 18.89 -20.36
C GLY A 411 -17.28 17.72 -19.58
N ARG A 412 -17.97 16.84 -20.30
CA ARG A 412 -18.65 15.64 -19.79
C ARG A 412 -17.80 14.38 -20.03
N GLY A 413 -18.45 13.26 -20.35
CA GLY A 413 -17.77 12.02 -20.73
C GLY A 413 -17.10 11.36 -19.52
N LYS A 414 -15.79 11.09 -19.63
CA LYS A 414 -14.99 10.39 -18.60
C LYS A 414 -14.58 11.25 -17.38
N ARG A 415 -15.02 12.50 -17.28
CA ARG A 415 -14.86 13.30 -16.04
C ARG A 415 -15.81 12.78 -14.95
N PRO A 416 -15.46 12.88 -13.65
CA PRO A 416 -16.37 12.53 -12.57
C PRO A 416 -17.62 13.40 -12.65
N VAL A 417 -18.79 12.83 -12.35
CA VAL A 417 -20.01 13.62 -12.23
C VAL A 417 -19.94 14.53 -11.01
N ILE A 418 -20.22 15.81 -11.22
CA ILE A 418 -20.27 16.86 -10.20
C ILE A 418 -21.63 17.56 -10.22
N ASN A 419 -21.87 18.47 -9.28
CA ASN A 419 -23.15 19.17 -9.10
C ASN A 419 -24.32 18.19 -8.90
N ILE A 420 -24.10 17.18 -8.06
CA ILE A 420 -25.09 16.18 -7.63
C ILE A 420 -25.21 16.18 -6.09
N THR A 421 -26.41 15.89 -5.60
CA THR A 421 -26.70 15.76 -4.16
C THR A 421 -26.34 14.36 -3.63
N TRP A 422 -26.38 14.16 -2.32
CA TRP A 422 -26.24 12.82 -1.75
C TRP A 422 -27.41 11.91 -2.16
N GLN A 423 -28.63 12.45 -2.28
CA GLN A 423 -29.79 11.69 -2.74
C GLN A 423 -29.70 11.32 -4.22
N ASP A 424 -29.09 12.16 -5.06
CA ASP A 424 -28.78 11.81 -6.46
C ASP A 424 -27.81 10.64 -6.54
N ALA A 425 -26.74 10.66 -5.74
CA ALA A 425 -25.76 9.59 -5.66
C ALA A 425 -26.37 8.26 -5.18
N ASN A 426 -27.25 8.30 -4.17
CA ASN A 426 -27.99 7.11 -3.73
C ASN A 426 -28.99 6.64 -4.80
N SER A 427 -29.74 7.55 -5.44
CA SER A 427 -30.70 7.20 -6.51
C SER A 427 -30.02 6.52 -7.70
N TYR A 428 -28.78 6.93 -8.04
CA TYR A 428 -27.97 6.25 -9.04
C TYR A 428 -27.61 4.83 -8.61
N ALA A 429 -27.21 4.63 -7.35
CA ALA A 429 -26.84 3.31 -6.82
C ALA A 429 -28.05 2.36 -6.70
N ASP A 430 -29.22 2.88 -6.33
CA ASP A 430 -30.49 2.15 -6.33
C ASP A 430 -30.87 1.74 -7.76
N TRP A 431 -30.82 2.66 -8.72
CA TRP A 431 -31.03 2.36 -10.14
C TRP A 431 -30.04 1.33 -10.68
N LEU A 432 -28.75 1.45 -10.35
CA LEU A 432 -27.72 0.51 -10.78
C LEU A 432 -27.96 -0.89 -10.20
N SER A 433 -28.50 -0.97 -8.97
CA SER A 433 -28.96 -2.22 -8.38
C SER A 433 -30.09 -2.83 -9.19
N ASP A 434 -31.13 -2.04 -9.48
CA ASP A 434 -32.27 -2.45 -10.30
C ASP A 434 -31.86 -2.87 -11.71
N GLN A 435 -30.86 -2.22 -12.32
CA GLN A 435 -30.40 -2.56 -13.68
C GLN A 435 -29.55 -3.84 -13.72
N SER A 436 -28.77 -4.13 -12.69
CA SER A 436 -27.83 -5.26 -12.65
C SER A 436 -28.36 -6.50 -11.91
N GLY A 437 -29.42 -6.34 -11.11
CA GLY A 437 -29.87 -7.36 -10.16
C GLY A 437 -28.91 -7.57 -8.97
N GLN A 438 -27.96 -6.65 -8.75
CA GLN A 438 -26.94 -6.72 -7.71
C GLN A 438 -27.16 -5.65 -6.64
N GLN A 439 -26.55 -5.80 -5.47
CA GLN A 439 -26.68 -4.83 -4.37
C GLN A 439 -25.61 -3.73 -4.47
N TYR A 440 -25.87 -2.70 -5.27
CA TYR A 440 -25.07 -1.47 -5.32
C TYR A 440 -25.51 -0.47 -4.24
N ARG A 441 -24.59 0.39 -3.82
CA ARG A 441 -24.78 1.41 -2.77
C ARG A 441 -23.62 2.39 -2.77
N LEU A 442 -23.67 3.42 -1.92
CA LEU A 442 -22.46 4.14 -1.52
C LEU A 442 -21.58 3.29 -0.59
N PRO A 443 -20.24 3.45 -0.62
CA PRO A 443 -19.34 2.87 0.38
C PRO A 443 -19.62 3.44 1.77
N THR A 444 -19.31 2.68 2.82
CA THR A 444 -19.22 3.26 4.17
C THR A 444 -17.95 4.11 4.28
N GLU A 445 -17.90 5.04 5.23
CA GLU A 445 -16.69 5.84 5.49
C GLU A 445 -15.47 4.94 5.79
N ALA A 446 -15.71 3.84 6.50
CA ALA A 446 -14.71 2.83 6.84
C ALA A 446 -14.23 2.02 5.64
N GLU A 447 -15.15 1.54 4.79
CA GLU A 447 -14.81 0.87 3.53
C GLU A 447 -14.01 1.78 2.60
N TRP A 448 -14.39 3.06 2.53
CA TRP A 448 -13.69 4.06 1.74
C TRP A 448 -12.25 4.28 2.24
N GLU A 449 -12.03 4.50 3.54
CA GLU A 449 -10.67 4.72 4.06
C GLU A 449 -9.80 3.45 3.94
N TYR A 450 -10.39 2.28 4.20
CA TYR A 450 -9.72 0.99 3.99
C TYR A 450 -9.26 0.82 2.55
N ALA A 451 -10.16 1.10 1.60
CA ALA A 451 -9.90 0.99 0.18
C ALA A 451 -8.87 2.03 -0.30
N ALA A 452 -8.95 3.27 0.18
CA ALA A 452 -8.00 4.34 -0.14
C ALA A 452 -6.59 4.01 0.33
N ARG A 453 -6.46 3.50 1.57
CA ARG A 453 -5.18 3.11 2.16
C ARG A 453 -4.58 1.87 1.51
N ALA A 454 -5.40 0.89 1.11
CA ALA A 454 -4.94 -0.35 0.47
C ALA A 454 -3.75 -1.04 1.21
N GLY A 455 -3.85 -1.11 2.54
CA GLY A 455 -2.81 -1.66 3.44
C GLY A 455 -1.74 -0.66 3.92
N ASN A 456 -1.75 0.58 3.44
CA ASN A 456 -0.81 1.62 3.82
C ASN A 456 -1.24 2.40 5.09
N SER A 457 -0.29 2.71 5.97
CA SER A 457 -0.50 3.48 7.20
C SER A 457 0.08 4.90 7.15
N SER A 458 0.66 5.33 6.04
CA SER A 458 1.14 6.71 5.84
C SER A 458 -0.01 7.72 5.79
N ARG A 459 0.38 9.00 5.74
CA ARG A 459 -0.53 10.14 5.60
C ARG A 459 -1.33 10.10 4.30
N TYR A 460 -0.65 9.90 3.16
CA TYR A 460 -1.26 9.79 1.83
C TYR A 460 -1.29 8.34 1.37
N LEU A 461 -2.10 8.02 0.36
CA LEU A 461 -2.21 6.65 -0.17
C LEU A 461 -0.90 6.16 -0.80
N TRP A 462 -0.07 7.08 -1.31
CA TRP A 462 1.19 6.83 -1.99
C TRP A 462 2.43 6.85 -1.07
N GLY A 463 2.26 6.98 0.25
CA GLY A 463 3.40 7.20 1.16
C GLY A 463 3.59 8.68 1.47
N ASP A 464 4.84 9.10 1.64
CA ASP A 464 5.25 10.49 1.89
C ASP A 464 6.14 11.03 0.74
N GLU A 465 5.94 10.53 -0.48
CA GLU A 465 6.71 10.90 -1.69
C GLU A 465 6.50 12.36 -2.13
N GLU A 466 7.50 12.93 -2.81
CA GLU A 466 7.56 14.35 -3.18
C GLU A 466 6.58 14.78 -4.31
N ASN A 467 6.02 13.84 -5.08
CA ASN A 467 5.19 14.15 -6.26
C ASN A 467 3.72 13.69 -6.13
N PRO A 468 2.87 14.43 -5.39
CA PRO A 468 1.47 14.07 -5.20
C PRO A 468 0.65 14.04 -6.50
N CYS A 469 1.03 14.83 -7.51
CA CYS A 469 0.38 14.89 -8.83
C CYS A 469 0.50 13.58 -9.64
N ALA A 470 1.39 12.66 -9.24
CA ALA A 470 1.45 11.31 -9.82
C ALA A 470 0.24 10.43 -9.40
N TYR A 471 -0.49 10.81 -8.34
CA TYR A 471 -1.57 10.01 -7.75
C TYR A 471 -2.89 10.78 -7.58
N ALA A 472 -2.83 12.09 -7.35
CA ALA A 472 -3.97 12.96 -7.10
C ALA A 472 -4.13 14.05 -8.16
N ASN A 473 -5.36 14.51 -8.37
CA ASN A 473 -5.66 15.79 -9.03
C ASN A 473 -6.01 16.79 -7.92
N GLY A 474 -5.25 17.86 -7.74
CA GLY A 474 -5.43 18.77 -6.61
C GLY A 474 -4.95 20.17 -6.93
N TYR A 475 -5.12 21.11 -6.00
CA TYR A 475 -4.78 22.50 -6.30
C TYR A 475 -3.27 22.66 -6.43
N ASP A 476 -2.80 22.76 -7.66
CA ASP A 476 -1.41 22.68 -8.08
C ASP A 476 -1.01 23.92 -8.91
N LYS A 477 0.02 23.81 -9.76
CA LYS A 477 0.40 24.89 -10.69
C LYS A 477 -0.64 25.18 -11.77
N SER A 478 -1.35 24.18 -12.28
CA SER A 478 -2.42 24.37 -13.27
C SER A 478 -3.65 25.00 -12.61
N GLY A 479 -4.09 24.47 -11.47
CA GLY A 479 -5.15 25.05 -10.65
C GLY A 479 -4.87 26.50 -10.23
N HIS A 480 -3.67 26.79 -9.71
CA HIS A 480 -3.27 28.16 -9.32
C HIS A 480 -3.10 29.11 -10.52
N GLY A 481 -2.79 28.59 -11.70
CA GLY A 481 -2.71 29.38 -12.93
C GLY A 481 -4.07 29.92 -13.37
N SER A 482 -5.13 29.13 -13.20
CA SER A 482 -6.51 29.50 -13.58
C SER A 482 -7.34 30.08 -12.42
N HIS A 483 -7.03 29.72 -11.17
CA HIS A 483 -7.77 30.10 -9.98
C HIS A 483 -6.87 30.73 -8.92
N ASN A 484 -7.17 31.95 -8.48
CA ASN A 484 -6.40 32.67 -7.46
C ASN A 484 -6.94 32.40 -6.05
N TYR A 485 -6.87 31.15 -5.56
CA TYR A 485 -7.32 30.80 -4.21
C TYR A 485 -6.27 31.18 -3.14
N PRO A 486 -6.71 31.55 -1.92
CA PRO A 486 -5.81 32.08 -0.87
C PRO A 486 -5.01 31.00 -0.12
N TRP A 487 -5.18 29.72 -0.42
CA TRP A 487 -4.42 28.62 0.18
C TRP A 487 -3.25 28.18 -0.70
N SER A 488 -2.27 27.48 -0.12
CA SER A 488 -1.08 27.03 -0.85
C SER A 488 -1.41 25.92 -1.85
N HIS A 489 -0.98 26.10 -3.10
CA HIS A 489 -0.94 25.05 -4.11
C HIS A 489 0.17 24.02 -3.85
N LEU A 490 0.02 22.83 -4.45
CA LEU A 490 1.05 21.82 -4.60
C LEU A 490 2.20 22.33 -5.48
N SER A 491 3.42 21.87 -5.21
CA SER A 491 4.63 22.22 -5.99
C SER A 491 4.72 21.51 -7.35
N CYS A 492 3.89 20.50 -7.59
CA CYS A 492 3.83 19.70 -8.82
C CYS A 492 2.84 20.29 -9.85
N ASP A 493 2.60 19.56 -10.94
CA ASP A 493 1.70 19.98 -12.01
C ASP A 493 1.07 18.75 -12.71
N ASP A 494 -0.20 18.45 -12.40
CA ASP A 494 -0.99 17.34 -12.94
C ASP A 494 -1.63 17.64 -14.31
N LYS A 495 -1.56 18.92 -14.74
CA LYS A 495 -2.07 19.47 -16.01
C LYS A 495 -3.57 19.70 -16.08
N TRP A 496 -4.28 19.77 -14.95
CA TRP A 496 -5.70 20.09 -14.90
C TRP A 496 -5.97 21.29 -13.99
N GLU A 497 -6.70 22.28 -14.52
CA GLU A 497 -7.15 23.45 -13.75
C GLU A 497 -8.40 23.16 -12.89
N ASN A 498 -9.15 22.12 -13.22
CA ASN A 498 -10.45 21.76 -12.64
C ASN A 498 -10.47 20.22 -12.42
N THR A 499 -11.65 19.56 -12.42
CA THR A 499 -11.70 18.09 -12.48
C THR A 499 -10.89 17.55 -13.68
N ALA A 500 -10.57 16.26 -13.66
CA ALA A 500 -9.87 15.56 -14.74
C ALA A 500 -10.68 14.34 -15.16
N PRO A 501 -10.47 13.79 -16.38
CA PRO A 501 -10.92 12.45 -16.70
C PRO A 501 -10.40 11.43 -15.67
N VAL A 502 -11.26 10.51 -15.26
CA VAL A 502 -10.92 9.39 -14.36
C VAL A 502 -9.89 8.48 -15.01
N MET A 503 -9.03 7.82 -14.22
CA MET A 503 -7.89 7.03 -14.72
C MET A 503 -7.01 7.82 -15.72
N GLY A 504 -6.77 9.10 -15.45
CA GLY A 504 -6.03 10.00 -16.32
C GLY A 504 -4.53 9.66 -16.41
N ARG A 505 -3.67 10.59 -15.95
CA ARG A 505 -2.22 10.35 -15.86
C ARG A 505 -1.77 9.83 -14.49
N ARG A 506 -2.74 9.55 -13.61
CA ARG A 506 -2.53 9.24 -12.19
C ARG A 506 -2.43 7.73 -11.97
N LEU A 507 -1.58 7.33 -11.04
CA LEU A 507 -1.36 5.95 -10.64
C LEU A 507 -2.47 5.47 -9.69
N ALA A 508 -2.78 4.18 -9.77
CA ALA A 508 -3.68 3.53 -8.82
C ALA A 508 -2.97 3.23 -7.49
N ASN A 509 -3.74 3.10 -6.41
CA ASN A 509 -3.23 2.54 -5.16
C ASN A 509 -3.04 1.01 -5.24
N LYS A 510 -2.51 0.40 -4.17
CA LYS A 510 -2.25 -1.07 -4.11
C LYS A 510 -3.46 -1.98 -4.37
N PHE A 511 -4.70 -1.48 -4.26
CA PHE A 511 -5.90 -2.25 -4.61
C PHE A 511 -6.32 -2.08 -6.08
N GLY A 512 -5.65 -1.23 -6.86
CA GLY A 512 -6.00 -0.94 -8.25
C GLY A 512 -7.10 0.11 -8.39
N LEU A 513 -7.26 0.99 -7.39
CA LEU A 513 -8.22 2.08 -7.37
C LEU A 513 -7.55 3.40 -7.74
N PHE A 514 -8.17 4.16 -8.63
CA PHE A 514 -7.73 5.47 -9.09
C PHE A 514 -8.53 6.58 -8.40
N ASP A 515 -7.95 7.77 -8.39
CA ASP A 515 -8.63 9.01 -7.98
C ASP A 515 -9.16 8.95 -6.52
N MET A 516 -8.58 8.10 -5.66
CA MET A 516 -8.93 7.99 -4.22
C MET A 516 -8.39 9.16 -3.38
N SER A 517 -7.65 10.08 -3.98
CA SER A 517 -7.21 11.35 -3.39
C SER A 517 -7.33 12.44 -4.46
N GLY A 518 -8.03 13.53 -4.16
CA GLY A 518 -8.27 14.61 -5.11
C GLY A 518 -9.31 14.29 -6.17
N ASN A 519 -9.28 15.05 -7.26
CA ASN A 519 -10.25 15.06 -8.36
C ASN A 519 -11.64 15.54 -7.90
N VAL A 520 -12.44 14.73 -7.20
CA VAL A 520 -13.61 15.20 -6.45
C VAL A 520 -13.71 14.56 -5.06
N TRP A 521 -14.26 15.31 -4.11
CA TRP A 521 -14.80 14.75 -2.88
C TRP A 521 -15.84 13.70 -3.20
N GLU A 522 -15.87 12.61 -2.44
CA GLU A 522 -16.79 11.50 -2.68
C GLU A 522 -17.79 11.34 -1.55
N TRP A 523 -19.09 11.31 -1.91
CA TRP A 523 -20.15 10.94 -0.97
C TRP A 523 -20.00 9.50 -0.46
N THR A 524 -20.10 9.34 0.85
CA THR A 524 -20.21 8.04 1.52
C THR A 524 -21.60 7.85 2.14
N LYS A 525 -21.92 6.64 2.61
CA LYS A 525 -23.22 6.30 3.21
C LYS A 525 -23.46 7.00 4.56
N ASP A 526 -22.39 7.36 5.26
CA ASP A 526 -22.37 7.67 6.69
C ASP A 526 -22.91 9.07 7.03
N CYS A 527 -23.55 9.16 8.19
CA CYS A 527 -23.98 10.43 8.78
C CYS A 527 -22.82 11.07 9.55
N TRP A 528 -22.72 12.40 9.53
CA TRP A 528 -21.60 13.09 10.14
C TRP A 528 -21.59 12.95 11.67
N HIS A 529 -20.40 12.65 12.18
CA HIS A 529 -20.05 12.65 13.61
C HIS A 529 -18.82 13.52 13.81
N ALA A 530 -18.80 14.29 14.90
CA ALA A 530 -17.76 15.31 15.14
C ALA A 530 -16.35 14.73 15.35
N ASP A 531 -16.24 13.45 15.66
CA ASP A 531 -15.03 12.66 15.85
C ASP A 531 -15.39 11.16 15.81
N TYR A 532 -14.44 10.24 16.03
CA TYR A 532 -14.60 8.78 15.96
C TYR A 532 -14.92 8.10 17.31
N ARG A 533 -15.26 8.84 18.38
CA ARG A 533 -15.65 8.21 19.66
C ARG A 533 -16.98 7.47 19.50
N GLY A 534 -16.93 6.15 19.59
CA GLY A 534 -18.11 5.28 19.37
C GLY A 534 -18.33 4.88 17.90
N ALA A 535 -17.35 5.10 17.02
CA ALA A 535 -17.42 4.66 15.63
C ALA A 535 -17.55 3.11 15.51
N PRO A 536 -18.30 2.59 14.51
CA PRO A 536 -18.36 1.15 14.23
C PRO A 536 -16.99 0.55 13.90
N THR A 537 -16.69 -0.62 14.48
CA THR A 537 -15.41 -1.31 14.29
C THR A 537 -15.48 -2.49 13.31
N ASP A 538 -16.61 -2.70 12.64
CA ASP A 538 -16.91 -3.83 11.75
C ASP A 538 -17.02 -3.46 10.25
N GLY A 539 -16.74 -2.19 9.92
CA GLY A 539 -16.91 -1.62 8.58
C GLY A 539 -18.32 -1.13 8.27
N GLY A 540 -19.27 -1.28 9.20
CA GLY A 540 -20.65 -0.80 9.06
C GLY A 540 -20.76 0.71 8.97
N ALA A 541 -21.87 1.20 8.40
CA ALA A 541 -22.13 2.62 8.25
C ALA A 541 -22.58 3.25 9.58
N TRP A 542 -22.02 4.41 9.91
CA TRP A 542 -22.36 5.17 11.11
C TRP A 542 -23.61 6.03 10.89
N GLY A 543 -24.78 5.45 11.19
CA GLY A 543 -26.08 6.05 10.93
C GLY A 543 -26.69 6.88 12.08
N LYS A 544 -27.92 7.35 11.84
CA LYS A 544 -28.75 8.14 12.77
C LYS A 544 -28.94 7.47 14.14
N ASP A 545 -29.06 6.14 14.14
CA ASP A 545 -29.35 5.34 15.33
C ASP A 545 -28.24 5.41 16.39
N ASN A 546 -27.04 5.82 15.98
CA ASN A 546 -25.88 6.08 16.85
C ASN A 546 -25.62 7.58 17.04
N HIS A 547 -26.67 8.41 16.94
CA HIS A 547 -26.66 9.88 17.09
C HIS A 547 -26.00 10.69 15.94
N GLY A 548 -25.84 10.09 14.76
CA GLY A 548 -25.30 10.76 13.58
C GLY A 548 -26.20 11.86 13.02
N ASN A 549 -25.62 13.00 12.65
CA ASN A 549 -26.35 14.09 12.02
C ASN A 549 -26.47 13.85 10.51
N CYS A 550 -27.51 13.12 10.09
CA CYS A 550 -27.68 12.73 8.69
C CYS A 550 -28.00 13.87 7.71
N PHE A 551 -28.39 15.06 8.18
CA PHE A 551 -28.43 16.25 7.31
C PHE A 551 -27.04 16.63 6.78
N ARG A 552 -25.98 16.12 7.41
CA ARG A 552 -24.58 16.25 7.01
C ARG A 552 -24.05 14.86 6.67
N ARG A 553 -23.67 14.63 5.43
CA ARG A 553 -23.12 13.35 4.99
C ARG A 553 -21.62 13.45 4.86
N VAL A 554 -20.94 12.38 5.24
CA VAL A 554 -19.48 12.31 5.18
C VAL A 554 -19.01 12.32 3.72
N ILE A 555 -18.01 13.16 3.44
CA ILE A 555 -17.27 13.19 2.17
C ILE A 555 -15.78 12.92 2.39
N ARG A 556 -15.15 12.29 1.41
CA ARG A 556 -13.77 11.78 1.47
C ARG A 556 -12.96 12.09 0.20
N GLY A 557 -11.63 12.01 0.27
CA GLY A 557 -10.73 12.13 -0.90
C GLY A 557 -10.01 13.47 -1.07
N GLY A 558 -10.68 14.60 -0.82
CA GLY A 558 -10.23 15.88 -1.38
C GLY A 558 -10.65 16.02 -2.84
N SER A 559 -10.47 17.21 -3.41
CA SER A 559 -10.88 17.53 -4.78
C SER A 559 -9.78 18.25 -5.57
N TRP A 560 -10.07 18.58 -6.83
CA TRP A 560 -9.21 19.39 -7.71
C TRP A 560 -8.83 20.77 -7.14
N HIS A 561 -9.62 21.38 -6.24
CA HIS A 561 -9.28 22.68 -5.62
C HIS A 561 -8.61 22.56 -4.24
N ASP A 562 -8.40 21.33 -3.75
CA ASP A 562 -7.84 21.07 -2.44
C ASP A 562 -6.30 20.96 -2.45
N GLY A 563 -5.66 21.65 -1.51
CA GLY A 563 -4.23 21.51 -1.24
C GLY A 563 -3.90 20.26 -0.41
N ALA A 564 -2.60 19.99 -0.24
CA ALA A 564 -2.04 18.79 0.39
C ALA A 564 -2.72 18.34 1.72
N ARG A 565 -3.18 19.29 2.54
CA ARG A 565 -3.91 18.99 3.79
C ARG A 565 -5.13 18.09 3.59
N HIS A 566 -5.86 18.26 2.49
CA HIS A 566 -7.15 17.59 2.28
C HIS A 566 -7.06 16.32 1.44
N LEU A 567 -5.92 16.10 0.76
CA LEU A 567 -5.62 14.90 -0.03
C LEU A 567 -5.15 13.69 0.81
N ARG A 568 -5.02 13.85 2.14
CA ARG A 568 -4.58 12.80 3.09
C ARG A 568 -5.66 11.72 3.23
N SER A 569 -5.27 10.45 3.34
CA SER A 569 -6.20 9.32 3.45
C SER A 569 -7.12 9.42 4.67
N ALA A 570 -6.64 10.01 5.77
CA ALA A 570 -7.45 10.24 6.97
C ALA A 570 -8.45 11.41 6.84
N ASN A 571 -8.25 12.36 5.92
CA ASN A 571 -9.01 13.63 5.91
C ASN A 571 -10.49 13.42 5.58
N ARG A 572 -11.36 13.69 6.56
CA ARG A 572 -12.82 13.62 6.43
C ARG A 572 -13.45 14.99 6.57
N LEU A 573 -14.46 15.25 5.76
CA LEU A 573 -15.32 16.43 5.85
C LEU A 573 -16.79 16.00 5.75
N TRP A 574 -17.69 16.97 5.77
CA TRP A 574 -19.11 16.78 5.48
C TRP A 574 -19.60 17.86 4.53
N SER A 575 -20.65 17.53 3.78
CA SER A 575 -21.51 18.51 3.12
C SER A 575 -22.97 18.22 3.50
N LEU A 576 -23.87 19.19 3.26
CA LEU A 576 -25.30 18.99 3.50
C LEU A 576 -25.85 18.01 2.46
N GLU A 577 -26.71 17.07 2.87
CA GLU A 577 -27.15 15.99 1.97
C GLU A 577 -27.83 16.51 0.69
N ASP A 578 -28.58 17.60 0.81
CA ASP A 578 -29.29 18.30 -0.27
C ASP A 578 -28.43 19.28 -1.09
N LYS A 579 -27.14 19.45 -0.74
CA LYS A 579 -26.25 20.42 -1.39
C LYS A 579 -25.39 19.77 -2.47
N SER A 580 -25.58 20.21 -3.71
CA SER A 580 -24.69 19.94 -4.84
C SER A 580 -23.59 21.00 -4.97
N THR A 581 -22.35 20.58 -5.24
CA THR A 581 -21.22 21.48 -5.56
C THR A 581 -20.37 20.92 -6.71
N ASN A 582 -19.46 21.73 -7.24
CA ASN A 582 -18.62 21.42 -8.40
C ASN A 582 -17.34 20.64 -8.08
N ASP A 583 -17.18 20.27 -6.82
CA ASP A 583 -16.05 19.56 -6.24
C ASP A 583 -16.46 18.27 -5.53
N ILE A 584 -17.76 17.94 -5.47
CA ILE A 584 -18.28 16.69 -4.89
C ILE A 584 -18.94 15.83 -5.98
N GLY A 585 -18.48 14.59 -6.08
CA GLY A 585 -19.09 13.48 -6.80
C GLY A 585 -19.21 12.25 -5.89
N PHE A 586 -19.03 11.04 -6.43
CA PHE A 586 -19.10 9.78 -5.67
C PHE A 586 -18.51 8.60 -6.46
N ARG A 587 -18.18 7.52 -5.75
CA ARG A 587 -18.06 6.18 -6.34
C ARG A 587 -19.04 5.20 -5.69
N VAL A 588 -19.37 4.12 -6.40
CA VAL A 588 -20.28 3.08 -5.91
C VAL A 588 -19.51 1.93 -5.26
N ALA A 589 -20.10 1.33 -4.24
CA ALA A 589 -19.74 0.02 -3.71
C ALA A 589 -20.82 -1.01 -4.08
N ARG A 590 -20.45 -2.29 -4.11
CA ARG A 590 -21.36 -3.42 -4.31
C ARG A 590 -21.07 -4.50 -3.25
N ASN A 591 -22.11 -5.06 -2.65
CA ASN A 591 -21.95 -6.25 -1.81
C ASN A 591 -21.58 -7.46 -2.69
N ILE A 592 -20.60 -8.24 -2.26
CA ILE A 592 -20.22 -9.50 -2.92
C ILE A 592 -20.62 -10.64 -1.99
N ASP A 593 -21.59 -11.44 -2.41
CA ASP A 593 -22.03 -12.61 -1.64
C ASP A 593 -20.90 -13.66 -1.52
N PRO A 594 -20.93 -14.52 -0.47
CA PRO A 594 -19.84 -15.45 -0.12
C PRO A 594 -19.43 -16.48 -1.18
#